data_AF-A0A831YGW1-F1
#
_entry.id   AF-A0A831YGW1-F1
#
_cell.length_a   1.000
_cell.length_b   1.000
_cell.length_c   1.000
_cell.angle_alpha   90.00
_cell.angle_beta   90.00
_cell.angle_gamma   90.00
#
_symmetry.space_group_name_H-M   'P 1'
#
loop_
_entity.id
_entity.type
_entity.pdbx_description
1 polymer ?
#
loop_
_entity_poly.entity_id
_entity_poly.type
_entity_poly.pdbx_seq_one_letter_code
_entity_poly.pdbx_strand_id
1 'polypeptide(L)'
;MLAVPPAVIVVPLASKEQVYQTVNYVVGRLRQIEAPLRHVHSDAPLYVESRVGRDGSAERIDVYLATSTGDFANVLPPREEIREGFIEKSAVVHIAQGVAVVYRYNLGGEPKLVEVVIYTVGGVYRDFRL
;
A
#
# COMPACT_ATOMS: atom_id res chain seq x y z
N MET A 1 -6.71 -15.26 -17.49
CA MET A 1 -6.88 -15.25 -16.02
C MET A 1 -5.66 -14.57 -15.42
N LEU A 2 -5.82 -13.39 -14.81
CA LEU A 2 -4.70 -12.73 -14.12
C LEU A 2 -4.44 -13.50 -12.83
N ALA A 3 -3.31 -14.20 -12.78
CA ALA A 3 -2.91 -15.04 -11.66
C ALA A 3 -2.03 -14.29 -10.64
N VAL A 4 -2.21 -12.97 -10.52
CA VAL A 4 -1.42 -12.15 -9.58
C VAL A 4 -2.14 -12.20 -8.22
N PRO A 5 -1.48 -12.64 -7.14
CA PRO A 5 -2.08 -12.57 -5.81
C PRO A 5 -2.12 -11.11 -5.32
N PRO A 6 -3.10 -10.73 -4.47
CA PRO A 6 -3.04 -9.46 -3.75
C PRO A 6 -1.75 -9.43 -2.91
N ALA A 7 -0.95 -8.38 -3.09
CA ALA A 7 0.39 -8.31 -2.52
C ALA A 7 0.42 -7.30 -1.38
N VAL A 8 0.61 -7.78 -0.15
CA VAL A 8 0.87 -6.95 1.02
C VAL A 8 2.25 -7.27 1.55
N ILE A 9 3.13 -6.28 1.59
CA ILE A 9 4.50 -6.40 2.07
C ILE A 9 4.64 -5.54 3.32
N VAL A 10 5.09 -6.12 4.42
CA VAL A 10 5.41 -5.38 5.65
C VAL A 10 6.92 -5.29 5.78
N VAL A 11 7.43 -4.06 5.87
CA VAL A 11 8.85 -3.73 5.91
C VAL A 11 9.17 -3.12 7.27
N PRO A 12 9.72 -3.90 8.21
CA PRO A 12 10.22 -3.36 9.46
C PRO A 12 11.53 -2.59 9.21
N LEU A 13 11.59 -1.37 9.73
CA LEU A 13 12.76 -0.49 9.69
C LEU A 13 13.13 -0.08 11.12
N ALA A 14 14.40 0.24 11.35
CA ALA A 14 14.91 0.46 12.71
C ALA A 14 14.33 1.73 13.35
N SER A 15 14.03 2.76 12.56
CA SER A 15 13.53 4.03 13.07
C SER A 15 12.60 4.76 12.11
N LYS A 16 11.92 5.78 12.65
CA LYS A 16 11.07 6.70 11.90
C LYS A 16 11.84 7.40 10.79
N GLU A 17 13.08 7.81 11.04
CA GLU A 17 13.95 8.47 10.07
C GLU A 17 14.24 7.53 8.89
N GLN A 18 14.45 6.23 9.15
CA GLN A 18 14.62 5.25 8.08
C GLN A 18 13.33 5.10 7.26
N VAL A 19 12.15 5.05 7.90
CA VAL A 19 10.87 5.05 7.18
C VAL A 19 10.78 6.27 6.26
N TYR A 20 11.13 7.46 6.75
CA TYR A 20 11.08 8.69 5.96
C TYR A 20 12.05 8.63 4.77
N GLN A 21 13.29 8.22 4.99
CA GLN A 21 14.29 8.09 3.94
C GLN A 21 13.86 7.09 2.86
N THR A 22 13.38 5.91 3.28
CA THR A 22 12.93 4.86 2.36
C THR A 22 11.72 5.30 1.55
N VAL A 23 10.69 5.87 2.20
CA VAL A 23 9.48 6.33 1.49
C VAL A 23 9.81 7.48 0.55
N ASN A 24 10.64 8.45 0.98
CA ASN A 24 11.06 9.55 0.11
C ASN A 24 11.87 9.07 -1.11
N TYR A 25 12.72 8.06 -0.93
CA TYR A 25 13.42 7.42 -2.05
C TYR A 25 12.42 6.79 -3.03
N VAL A 26 11.45 6.01 -2.53
CA VAL A 26 10.39 5.39 -3.35
C VAL A 26 9.60 6.46 -4.12
N VAL A 27 9.16 7.50 -3.42
CA VAL A 27 8.42 8.63 -4.01
C VAL A 27 9.24 9.35 -5.08
N GLY A 28 10.54 9.55 -4.83
CA GLY A 28 11.47 10.11 -5.82
C GLY A 28 11.54 9.29 -7.09
N ARG A 29 11.60 7.95 -6.99
CA ARG A 29 11.56 7.04 -8.15
C ARG A 29 10.21 7.08 -8.87
N LEU A 30 9.11 7.20 -8.14
CA LEU A 30 7.77 7.32 -8.71
C LEU A 30 7.57 8.63 -9.47
N ARG A 31 8.11 9.74 -8.94
CA ARG A 31 8.12 11.05 -9.63
C ARG A 31 8.92 11.00 -10.95
N GLN A 32 10.02 10.26 -11.00
CA GLN A 32 10.83 10.11 -12.21
C GLN A 32 10.11 9.40 -13.36
N ILE A 33 9.11 8.57 -13.06
CA ILE A 33 8.27 7.90 -14.06
C ILE A 33 6.90 8.58 -14.23
N GLU A 34 6.75 9.80 -13.73
CA GLU A 34 5.51 10.59 -13.80
C GLU A 34 4.28 9.85 -13.24
N ALA A 35 4.49 8.99 -12.23
CA ALA A 35 3.38 8.26 -11.61
C ALA A 35 2.42 9.25 -10.91
N PRO A 36 1.09 9.10 -11.08
CA PRO A 36 0.12 9.90 -10.34
C PRO A 36 0.21 9.59 -8.85
N LEU A 37 0.58 10.59 -8.03
CA LEU A 37 0.79 10.44 -6.60
C LEU A 37 -0.28 11.17 -5.80
N ARG A 38 -0.82 10.49 -4.78
CA ARG A 38 -1.73 11.08 -3.80
C ARG A 38 -1.26 10.77 -2.38
N HIS A 39 -1.28 11.78 -1.51
CA HIS A 39 -0.96 11.63 -0.09
C HIS A 39 -2.22 11.78 0.74
N VAL A 40 -2.39 10.89 1.72
CA VAL A 40 -3.45 10.96 2.73
C VAL A 40 -2.83 10.74 4.10
N HIS A 41 -3.16 11.60 5.05
CA HIS A 41 -2.84 11.38 6.45
C HIS A 41 -4.09 10.95 7.22
N SER A 42 -3.92 10.03 8.18
CA SER A 42 -4.95 9.65 9.14
C SER A 42 -4.39 9.63 10.55
N ASP A 43 -5.05 10.34 11.46
CA ASP A 43 -4.75 10.27 12.89
C ASP A 43 -5.27 8.97 13.54
N ALA A 44 -6.23 8.28 12.90
CA ALA A 44 -6.81 7.02 13.37
C ALA A 44 -6.24 5.82 12.61
N PRO A 45 -6.28 4.60 13.20
CA PRO A 45 -5.96 3.37 12.49
C PRO A 45 -6.74 3.20 11.19
N LEU A 46 -6.11 2.63 10.16
CA LEU A 46 -6.69 2.42 8.85
C LEU A 46 -6.74 0.95 8.47
N TYR A 47 -7.78 0.56 7.74
CA TYR A 47 -7.84 -0.69 7.00
C TYR A 47 -7.66 -0.36 5.51
N VAL A 48 -6.64 -0.95 4.90
CA VAL A 48 -6.35 -0.78 3.46
C VAL A 48 -6.49 -2.15 2.80
N GLU A 49 -7.39 -2.24 1.84
CA GLU A 49 -7.59 -3.43 1.02
C GLU A 49 -6.66 -3.39 -0.20
N SER A 50 -6.05 -4.52 -0.53
CA SER A 50 -5.41 -4.81 -1.81
C SER A 50 -6.33 -5.76 -2.54
N ARG A 51 -6.85 -5.34 -3.69
CA ARG A 51 -7.74 -6.16 -4.52
C ARG A 51 -7.12 -6.50 -5.88
N VAL A 52 -7.47 -7.68 -6.38
CA VAL A 52 -7.28 -8.05 -7.78
C VAL A 52 -8.66 -8.29 -8.39
N GLY A 53 -9.03 -7.42 -9.33
CA GLY A 53 -10.35 -7.35 -9.93
C GLY A 53 -10.44 -7.99 -11.32
N ARG A 54 -11.67 -8.20 -11.77
CA ARG A 54 -11.98 -8.78 -13.09
C ARG A 54 -11.59 -7.87 -14.26
N ASP A 55 -11.63 -6.57 -14.05
CA ASP A 55 -11.29 -5.52 -15.03
C ASP A 55 -9.78 -5.39 -15.28
N GLY A 56 -8.97 -6.24 -14.66
CA GLY A 56 -7.52 -6.17 -14.71
C GLY A 56 -6.92 -5.21 -13.70
N SER A 57 -7.72 -4.63 -12.79
CA SER A 57 -7.18 -3.90 -11.64
C SER A 57 -6.40 -4.83 -10.74
N ALA A 58 -5.23 -4.38 -10.29
CA ALA A 58 -4.42 -5.09 -9.32
C ALA A 58 -3.76 -4.08 -8.37
N GLU A 59 -3.81 -4.38 -7.08
CA GLU A 59 -3.23 -3.50 -6.05
C GLU A 59 -2.12 -4.20 -5.29
N ARG A 60 -1.07 -3.44 -4.96
CA ARG A 60 0.00 -3.85 -4.05
C ARG A 60 0.11 -2.83 -2.92
N ILE A 61 0.33 -3.29 -1.70
CA ILE A 61 0.53 -2.43 -0.53
C ILE A 61 1.87 -2.74 0.10
N ASP A 62 2.74 -1.73 0.21
CA ASP A 62 3.98 -1.80 0.97
C ASP A 62 3.80 -0.98 2.25
N VAL A 63 3.92 -1.62 3.42
CA VAL A 63 3.77 -0.98 4.74
C VAL A 63 5.13 -0.89 5.43
N TYR A 64 5.58 0.33 5.69
CA TYR A 64 6.83 0.63 6.37
C TYR A 64 6.56 0.95 7.84
N LEU A 65 7.19 0.18 8.73
CA LEU A 65 6.99 0.26 10.17
C LEU A 65 8.32 0.55 10.87
N ALA A 66 8.38 1.62 11.65
CA ALA A 66 9.49 1.90 12.54
C ALA A 66 9.38 1.08 13.84
N THR A 67 10.25 0.08 14.01
CA THR A 67 10.21 -0.85 15.15
C THR A 67 10.53 -0.18 16.48
N SER A 68 11.25 0.94 16.49
CA SER A 68 11.58 1.71 17.69
C SER A 68 10.46 2.59 18.23
N THR A 69 9.45 2.92 17.42
CA THR A 69 8.38 3.87 17.80
C THR A 69 7.03 3.21 18.06
N GLY A 70 7.00 1.88 18.17
CA GLY A 70 5.76 1.13 18.38
C GLY A 70 4.83 1.12 17.17
N ASP A 71 5.37 1.33 15.96
CA ASP A 71 4.59 1.17 14.73
C ASP A 71 4.05 -0.25 14.63
N PHE A 72 2.83 -0.37 14.13
CA PHE A 72 2.14 -1.65 14.10
C PHE A 72 1.21 -1.73 12.90
N ALA A 73 1.30 -2.85 12.19
CA ALA A 73 0.31 -3.28 11.23
C ALA A 73 0.07 -4.79 11.34
N ASN A 74 -1.14 -5.21 11.01
CA ASN A 74 -1.53 -6.61 10.94
C ASN A 74 -2.13 -6.91 9.56
N VAL A 75 -1.72 -8.00 8.94
CA VAL A 75 -2.27 -8.47 7.67
C VAL A 75 -3.33 -9.52 7.97
N LEU A 76 -4.57 -9.24 7.56
CA LEU A 76 -5.65 -10.20 7.70
C LEU A 76 -5.48 -11.33 6.67
N PRO A 77 -5.96 -12.55 6.98
CA PRO A 77 -5.92 -13.66 6.04
C PRO A 77 -6.54 -13.26 4.69
N PRO A 78 -5.90 -13.61 3.56
CA PRO A 78 -6.44 -13.30 2.25
C PRO A 78 -7.80 -13.97 2.05
N ARG A 79 -8.67 -13.30 1.31
CA ARG A 79 -10.02 -13.76 0.99
C ARG A 79 -10.14 -13.98 -0.51
N GLU A 80 -10.84 -15.05 -0.87
CA GLU A 80 -11.25 -15.32 -2.24
C GLU A 80 -12.77 -15.37 -2.30
N GLU A 81 -13.37 -14.63 -3.24
CA GLU A 81 -14.81 -14.59 -3.43
C GLU A 81 -15.13 -14.88 -4.91
N ILE A 82 -16.10 -15.77 -5.16
CA ILE A 82 -16.56 -16.04 -6.51
C ILE A 82 -17.64 -15.01 -6.84
N ARG A 83 -17.35 -14.12 -7.79
CA ARG A 83 -18.30 -13.13 -8.32
C ARG A 83 -18.43 -13.30 -9.81
N GLU A 84 -19.66 -13.62 -10.25
CA GLU A 84 -20.00 -13.74 -11.68
C GLU A 84 -19.04 -14.64 -12.49
N GLY A 85 -18.56 -15.74 -11.88
CA GLY A 85 -17.61 -16.66 -12.52
C GLY A 85 -16.15 -16.21 -12.52
N PHE A 86 -15.81 -15.12 -11.82
CA PHE A 86 -14.44 -14.68 -11.57
C PHE A 86 -14.10 -14.85 -10.08
N ILE A 87 -12.85 -15.22 -9.76
CA ILE A 87 -12.36 -15.30 -8.39
C ILE A 87 -11.69 -13.96 -8.05
N GLU A 88 -12.41 -13.11 -7.33
CA GLU A 88 -11.82 -11.90 -6.76
C GLU A 88 -10.96 -12.29 -5.56
N LYS A 89 -9.71 -11.81 -5.56
CA LYS A 89 -8.78 -12.03 -4.44
C LYS A 89 -8.53 -10.71 -3.75
N SER A 90 -8.61 -10.71 -2.43
CA SER A 90 -8.31 -9.53 -1.61
C SER A 90 -7.45 -9.89 -0.41
N ALA A 91 -6.66 -8.92 0.03
CA ALA A 91 -5.98 -8.95 1.32
C ALA A 91 -6.21 -7.59 2.00
N VAL A 92 -6.33 -7.58 3.32
CA VAL A 92 -6.55 -6.35 4.08
C VAL A 92 -5.41 -6.17 5.07
N VAL A 93 -4.82 -4.98 5.10
CA VAL A 93 -3.88 -4.59 6.15
C VAL A 93 -4.54 -3.58 7.09
N HIS A 94 -4.49 -3.89 8.37
CA HIS A 94 -4.81 -2.96 9.45
C HIS A 94 -3.53 -2.26 9.88
N ILE A 95 -3.49 -0.94 9.80
CA ILE A 95 -2.32 -0.12 10.16
C ILE A 95 -2.73 0.74 11.35
N ALA A 96 -2.14 0.51 12.51
CA ALA A 96 -2.36 1.35 13.68
C ALA A 96 -1.46 2.59 13.65
N GLN A 97 -0.21 2.42 13.22
CA GLN A 97 0.76 3.49 13.02
C GLN A 97 1.83 3.03 12.01
N GLY A 98 2.24 3.91 11.11
CA GLY A 98 3.22 3.62 10.07
C GLY A 98 2.93 4.37 8.77
N VAL A 99 3.62 3.98 7.70
CA VAL A 99 3.39 4.53 6.34
C VAL A 99 3.10 3.40 5.38
N ALA A 100 1.99 3.48 4.65
CA ALA A 100 1.66 2.54 3.58
C ALA A 100 1.72 3.20 2.21
N VAL A 101 2.31 2.51 1.23
CA VAL A 101 2.34 2.91 -0.18
C VAL A 101 1.52 1.90 -0.96
N VAL A 102 0.41 2.37 -1.51
CA VAL A 102 -0.54 1.56 -2.27
C VAL A 102 -0.34 1.85 -3.76
N TYR A 103 0.07 0.84 -4.50
CA TYR A 103 0.23 0.90 -5.94
C TYR A 103 -1.01 0.31 -6.61
N ARG A 104 -1.61 1.06 -7.53
CA ARG A 104 -2.76 0.63 -8.31
C ARG A 104 -2.33 0.44 -9.76
N TYR A 105 -2.49 -0.77 -10.26
CA TYR A 105 -2.15 -1.14 -11.63
C TYR A 105 -3.41 -1.47 -12.43
N ASN A 106 -3.31 -1.28 -13.74
CA ASN A 106 -4.20 -1.91 -14.70
C ASN A 106 -3.37 -2.89 -15.56
N LEU A 107 -3.79 -4.15 -15.56
CA LEU A 107 -3.15 -5.28 -16.23
C LEU A 107 -4.05 -5.89 -17.32
N GLY A 108 -5.18 -5.27 -17.66
CA GLY A 108 -6.12 -5.74 -18.68
C GLY A 108 -5.60 -5.60 -20.12
N GLY A 109 -4.52 -4.87 -20.32
CA GLY A 109 -3.82 -4.68 -21.60
C GLY A 109 -2.31 -4.57 -21.38
N GLU A 110 -1.69 -3.49 -21.87
CA GLU A 110 -0.31 -3.18 -21.49
C GLU A 110 -0.25 -2.81 -20.00
N PRO A 111 0.60 -3.48 -19.19
CA PRO A 111 0.70 -3.21 -17.75
C PRO A 111 1.03 -1.74 -17.47
N LYS A 112 0.17 -1.06 -16.72
CA LYS A 112 0.34 0.36 -16.40
C LYS A 112 0.10 0.62 -14.92
N LEU A 113 0.98 1.43 -14.32
CA LEU A 113 0.75 2.04 -13.00
C LEU A 113 -0.24 3.21 -13.16
N VAL A 114 -1.39 3.12 -12.50
CA VAL A 114 -2.52 4.05 -12.63
C VAL A 114 -2.45 5.15 -11.57
N GLU A 115 -2.15 4.77 -10.32
CA GLU A 115 -2.08 5.68 -9.19
C GLU A 115 -1.18 5.07 -8.11
N VAL A 116 -0.50 5.92 -7.35
CA VAL A 116 0.11 5.55 -6.07
C VAL A 116 -0.45 6.42 -4.96
N VAL A 117 -0.97 5.77 -3.91
CA VAL A 117 -1.51 6.44 -2.74
C VAL A 117 -0.62 6.16 -1.55
N ILE A 118 -0.09 7.23 -0.94
CA ILE A 118 0.70 7.14 0.29
C ILE A 118 -0.22 7.48 1.45
N TYR A 119 -0.36 6.55 2.38
CA TYR A 119 -1.06 6.73 3.65
C TYR A 119 -0.04 6.90 4.77
N THR A 120 -0.09 8.01 5.48
CA THR A 120 0.63 8.18 6.75
C THR A 120 -0.36 8.03 7.89
N VAL A 121 -0.09 7.11 8.82
CA VAL A 121 -1.04 6.71 9.86
C VAL A 121 -0.44 6.93 11.24
N GLY A 122 -1.22 7.56 12.11
CA GLY A 122 -0.87 7.84 13.50
C GLY A 122 -0.10 9.16 13.69
N GLY A 123 -0.19 9.71 14.91
CA GLY A 123 0.33 11.04 15.23
C GLY A 123 1.84 11.21 15.00
N VAL A 124 2.62 10.12 15.08
CA VAL A 124 4.06 10.13 14.80
C VAL A 124 4.36 10.58 13.37
N TYR A 125 3.43 10.36 12.42
CA TYR A 125 3.61 10.68 10.99
C TYR A 125 2.82 11.91 10.52
N ARG A 126 2.28 12.72 11.44
CA ARG A 126 1.49 13.91 11.10
C ARG A 126 2.25 14.95 10.28
N ASP A 127 3.53 15.15 10.61
CA ASP A 127 4.39 16.13 9.93
C ASP A 127 5.08 15.58 8.68
N PHE A 128 4.71 14.38 8.24
CA PHE A 128 5.28 13.76 7.05
C PHE A 128 4.92 14.57 5.80
N ARG A 129 5.91 14.90 4.97
CA ARG A 129 5.75 15.64 3.72
C ARG A 129 6.44 14.90 2.58
N LEU A 130 5.80 14.87 1.41
CA LEU A 130 6.29 14.26 0.17
C LEU A 130 7.08 15.22 -0.70
#